data_AF-A0A5C3MNB6-F1
#
_entry.id   AF-A0A5C3MNB6-F1
#
_cell.length_a   1.000
_cell.length_b   1.000
_cell.length_c   1.000
_cell.angle_alpha   90.00
_cell.angle_beta   90.00
_cell.angle_gamma   90.00
#
_symmetry.space_group_name_H-M   'P 1'
#
loop_
_entity.id
_entity.type
_entity.pdbx_description
1 polymer ?
#
loop_
_entity_poly.entity_id
_entity_poly.type
_entity_poly.pdbx_seq_one_letter_code
_entity_poly.pdbx_strand_id
1 'polypeptide(L)'
;MSTGAWVRTLPKSTYYETSKIKSNLRIEDLQLCLNILQYFVNGGHVFANFVGQRFDIEEMSIHEKGPGKEGRAVVEITVEKDMTNPYGTLHGACAAYLVDLCTSVPLVALGIATGIDGSGMSQSMDIIYHSAAPVGCRLRIEATTLTIGGRIMAARCEMLNKKNGKLLISATHTKINPYGSSNPKIKKAGDKDKEEQKEKEKAKL
;
A
#
# COMPACT_ATOMS: atom_id res chain seq x y z
N MET A 1 8.80 -18.51 7.01
CA MET A 1 7.58 -18.80 6.23
C MET A 1 7.33 -17.61 5.33
N SER A 2 7.11 -17.81 4.03
CA SER A 2 6.74 -16.70 3.13
C SER A 2 5.38 -16.18 3.57
N THR A 3 5.32 -14.92 3.97
CA THR A 3 4.09 -14.17 4.31
C THR A 3 3.08 -14.15 3.14
N GLY A 4 3.47 -14.56 1.93
CA GLY A 4 2.59 -14.58 0.75
C GLY A 4 1.67 -15.80 0.60
N ALA A 5 1.80 -16.87 1.40
CA ALA A 5 1.00 -18.09 1.21
C ALA A 5 -0.43 -17.97 1.75
N TRP A 6 -0.60 -17.35 2.94
CA TRP A 6 -1.91 -17.25 3.60
C TRP A 6 -2.83 -16.22 2.94
N VAL A 7 -2.28 -15.16 2.32
CA VAL A 7 -3.12 -14.18 1.61
C VAL A 7 -3.87 -14.80 0.42
N ARG A 8 -3.32 -15.87 -0.16
CA ARG A 8 -3.96 -16.62 -1.25
C ARG A 8 -5.12 -17.49 -0.77
N THR A 9 -5.22 -17.77 0.53
CA THR A 9 -6.33 -18.51 1.13
C THR A 9 -7.43 -17.59 1.64
N LEU A 10 -7.30 -16.26 1.46
CA LEU A 10 -8.33 -15.32 1.87
C LEU A 10 -9.62 -15.53 1.06
N PRO A 11 -10.79 -15.41 1.71
CA PRO A 11 -12.06 -15.53 1.03
C PRO A 11 -12.19 -14.47 -0.07
N LYS A 12 -12.92 -14.83 -1.12
CA LYS A 12 -13.23 -13.91 -2.22
C LYS A 12 -13.92 -12.66 -1.67
N SER A 13 -13.51 -11.49 -2.12
CA SER A 13 -14.13 -10.23 -1.73
C SER A 13 -15.61 -10.22 -2.16
N THR A 14 -16.47 -9.77 -1.25
CA THR A 14 -17.91 -9.53 -1.48
C THR A 14 -18.23 -8.04 -1.51
N TYR A 15 -17.29 -7.18 -1.12
CA TYR A 15 -17.44 -5.72 -1.09
C TYR A 15 -16.99 -5.07 -2.39
N TYR A 16 -16.04 -5.69 -3.09
CA TYR A 16 -15.45 -5.15 -4.31
C TYR A 16 -15.65 -6.12 -5.47
N GLU A 17 -16.08 -5.59 -6.61
CA GLU A 17 -16.28 -6.34 -7.84
C GLU A 17 -15.24 -5.94 -8.88
N THR A 18 -14.49 -6.91 -9.39
CA THR A 18 -13.43 -6.67 -10.38
C THR A 18 -13.94 -6.00 -11.66
N SER A 19 -15.19 -6.24 -12.06
CA SER A 19 -15.82 -5.66 -13.25
C SER A 19 -16.05 -4.15 -13.17
N LYS A 20 -16.06 -3.57 -11.96
CA LYS A 20 -16.25 -2.14 -11.72
C LYS A 20 -14.94 -1.36 -11.66
N ILE A 21 -13.80 -2.05 -11.71
CA ILE A 21 -12.47 -1.46 -11.50
C ILE A 21 -11.72 -1.45 -12.81
N LYS A 22 -11.26 -0.27 -13.24
CA LYS A 22 -10.35 -0.17 -14.38
C LYS A 22 -9.02 -0.81 -14.03
N SER A 23 -8.61 -1.82 -14.79
CA SER A 23 -7.37 -2.53 -14.52
C SER A 23 -6.73 -3.15 -15.76
N ASN A 24 -5.41 -3.27 -15.73
CA ASN A 24 -4.62 -4.08 -16.67
C ASN A 24 -3.95 -5.28 -15.99
N LEU A 25 -4.32 -5.59 -14.74
CA LEU A 25 -3.89 -6.81 -14.06
C LEU A 25 -4.64 -8.03 -14.60
N ARG A 26 -4.07 -9.22 -14.40
CA ARG A 26 -4.83 -10.47 -14.56
C ARG A 26 -6.00 -10.45 -13.58
N ILE A 27 -7.15 -10.97 -14.00
CA ILE A 27 -8.38 -10.94 -13.19
C ILE A 27 -8.20 -11.61 -11.82
N GLU A 28 -7.40 -12.68 -11.76
CA GLU A 28 -7.05 -13.39 -10.54
C GLU A 28 -6.19 -12.55 -9.59
N ASP A 29 -5.23 -11.80 -10.13
CA ASP A 29 -4.37 -10.91 -9.35
C ASP A 29 -5.16 -9.74 -8.79
N LEU A 30 -6.03 -9.13 -9.63
CA LEU A 30 -6.95 -8.09 -9.19
C LEU A 30 -7.87 -8.62 -8.08
N GLN A 31 -8.48 -9.78 -8.27
CA GLN A 31 -9.33 -10.40 -7.24
C GLN A 31 -8.55 -10.64 -5.94
N LEU A 32 -7.32 -11.13 -6.01
CA LEU A 32 -6.48 -11.32 -4.83
C LEU A 32 -6.19 -10.00 -4.10
N CYS A 33 -5.91 -8.92 -4.83
CA CYS A 33 -5.75 -7.59 -4.23
C CYS A 33 -7.01 -7.17 -3.44
N LEU A 34 -8.20 -7.41 -4.00
CA LEU A 34 -9.48 -7.09 -3.35
C LEU A 34 -9.74 -7.95 -2.11
N ASN A 35 -9.39 -9.24 -2.16
CA ASN A 35 -9.50 -10.13 -1.00
C ASN A 35 -8.61 -9.62 0.16
N ILE A 36 -7.38 -9.22 -0.16
CA ILE A 36 -6.43 -8.66 0.81
C ILE A 36 -6.97 -7.34 1.39
N LEU A 37 -7.41 -6.41 0.54
CA LEU A 37 -7.97 -5.15 1.03
C LEU A 37 -9.17 -5.39 1.94
N GLN A 38 -10.10 -6.26 1.53
CA GLN A 38 -11.26 -6.63 2.35
C GLN A 38 -10.85 -7.19 3.70
N TYR A 39 -9.82 -8.05 3.77
CA TYR A 39 -9.32 -8.54 5.05
C TYR A 39 -8.88 -7.39 5.96
N PHE A 40 -8.16 -6.40 5.43
CA PHE A 40 -7.68 -5.25 6.19
C PHE A 40 -8.75 -4.22 6.54
N VAL A 41 -9.90 -4.19 5.86
CA VAL A 41 -10.99 -3.23 6.18
C VAL A 41 -12.25 -3.90 6.74
N ASN A 42 -12.31 -5.22 6.79
CA ASN A 42 -13.50 -5.98 7.20
C ASN A 42 -13.20 -7.27 7.98
N GLY A 43 -11.95 -7.52 8.40
CA GLY A 43 -11.54 -8.72 9.14
C GLY A 43 -12.03 -8.83 10.60
N GLY A 44 -13.15 -8.20 10.97
CA GLY A 44 -13.67 -8.15 12.35
C GLY A 44 -13.29 -6.86 13.08
N HIS A 45 -12.59 -6.96 14.21
CA HIS A 45 -12.19 -5.83 15.07
C HIS A 45 -11.00 -5.05 14.50
N VAL A 46 -11.17 -4.48 13.32
CA VAL A 46 -10.17 -3.62 12.66
C VAL A 46 -10.48 -2.16 13.01
N PHE A 47 -9.44 -1.41 13.39
CA PHE A 47 -9.54 0.04 13.60
C PHE A 47 -10.13 0.76 12.38
N ALA A 48 -11.11 1.63 12.63
CA ALA A 48 -11.77 2.47 11.61
C ALA A 48 -12.32 1.71 10.38
N ASN A 49 -12.67 0.42 10.53
CA ASN A 49 -13.24 -0.41 9.46
C ASN A 49 -14.41 0.27 8.73
N PHE A 50 -15.26 0.98 9.46
CA PHE A 50 -16.40 1.73 8.93
C PHE A 50 -16.03 2.83 7.92
N VAL A 51 -14.78 3.33 7.93
CA VAL A 51 -14.25 4.24 6.91
C VAL A 51 -13.68 3.43 5.74
N GLY A 52 -12.83 2.44 6.00
CA GLY A 52 -12.19 1.63 4.97
C GLY A 52 -13.17 0.82 4.10
N GLN A 53 -14.35 0.51 4.61
CA GLN A 53 -15.44 -0.15 3.89
C GLN A 53 -16.16 0.76 2.88
N ARG A 54 -15.94 2.08 2.92
CA ARG A 54 -16.57 3.07 2.03
C ARG A 54 -15.70 3.42 0.81
N PHE A 55 -14.69 2.63 0.52
CA PHE A 55 -13.79 2.87 -0.61
C PHE A 55 -14.45 2.51 -1.93
N ASP A 56 -14.52 3.47 -2.83
CA ASP A 56 -14.86 3.24 -4.23
C ASP A 56 -13.54 3.12 -5.01
N ILE A 57 -13.12 1.89 -5.33
CA ILE A 57 -11.88 1.65 -6.07
C ILE A 57 -12.17 1.86 -7.56
N GLU A 58 -11.62 2.92 -8.13
CA GLU A 58 -11.83 3.29 -9.53
C GLU A 58 -10.81 2.61 -10.46
N GLU A 59 -9.56 2.52 -10.01
CA GLU A 59 -8.46 1.99 -10.80
C GLU A 59 -7.46 1.22 -9.95
N MET A 60 -6.96 0.11 -10.49
CA MET A 60 -5.76 -0.57 -10.01
C MET A 60 -4.97 -1.06 -11.22
N SER A 61 -3.79 -0.52 -11.44
CA SER A 61 -3.04 -0.70 -12.69
C SER A 61 -1.54 -0.77 -12.44
N ILE A 62 -0.81 -1.32 -13.39
CA ILE A 62 0.65 -1.36 -13.39
C ILE A 62 1.17 -0.77 -14.69
N HIS A 63 2.11 0.14 -14.60
CA HIS A 63 2.71 0.83 -15.74
C HIS A 63 4.22 0.58 -15.78
N GLU A 64 4.80 0.57 -16.98
CA GLU A 64 6.25 0.61 -17.14
C GLU A 64 6.77 2.00 -16.73
N LYS A 65 7.87 2.03 -15.98
CA LYS A 65 8.52 3.24 -15.48
C LYS A 65 10.03 3.08 -15.54
N GLY A 66 10.63 3.58 -16.62
CA GLY A 66 12.05 3.37 -16.90
C GLY A 66 12.36 1.87 -17.01
N PRO A 67 13.38 1.34 -16.31
CA PRO A 67 13.70 -0.08 -16.32
C PRO A 67 12.80 -0.93 -15.40
N GLY A 68 11.88 -0.30 -14.65
CA GLY A 68 11.03 -0.96 -13.66
C GLY A 68 9.55 -0.79 -13.94
N LYS A 69 8.73 -1.20 -12.97
CA LYS A 69 7.27 -1.08 -13.00
C LYS A 69 6.79 -0.22 -11.85
N GLU A 70 5.70 0.50 -12.07
CA GLU A 70 5.00 1.30 -11.07
C GLU A 70 3.57 0.78 -10.94
N GLY A 71 3.17 0.43 -9.71
CA GLY A 71 1.76 0.20 -9.38
C GLY A 71 1.05 1.53 -9.15
N ARG A 72 -0.18 1.65 -9.64
CA ARG A 72 -1.06 2.79 -9.45
C ARG A 72 -2.42 2.32 -8.93
N ALA A 73 -2.99 3.10 -8.01
CA ALA A 73 -4.34 2.92 -7.53
C ALA A 73 -5.06 4.26 -7.46
N VAL A 74 -6.34 4.26 -7.81
CA VAL A 74 -7.23 5.40 -7.62
C VAL A 74 -8.40 4.95 -6.78
N VAL A 75 -8.57 5.59 -5.62
CA VAL A 75 -9.66 5.33 -4.68
C VAL A 75 -10.42 6.61 -4.45
N GLU A 76 -11.72 6.52 -4.37
CA GLU A 76 -12.58 7.63 -4.00
C GLU A 76 -13.37 7.34 -2.72
N ILE A 77 -13.63 8.40 -1.98
CA ILE A 77 -14.42 8.34 -0.74
C ILE A 77 -15.01 9.71 -0.43
N THR A 78 -16.21 9.75 0.12
CA THR A 78 -16.84 10.99 0.61
C THR A 78 -16.43 11.23 2.07
N VAL A 79 -16.03 12.46 2.41
CA VAL A 79 -15.79 12.86 3.81
C VAL A 79 -17.12 12.88 4.56
N GLU A 80 -17.33 11.93 5.45
CA GLU A 80 -18.52 11.85 6.29
C GLU A 80 -18.27 12.44 7.69
N LYS A 81 -19.35 12.69 8.44
CA LYS A 81 -19.29 13.36 9.75
C LYS A 81 -18.36 12.66 10.75
N ASP A 82 -18.35 11.33 10.76
CA ASP A 82 -17.50 10.48 11.61
C ASP A 82 -16.01 10.53 11.26
N MET A 83 -15.67 11.11 10.11
CA MET A 83 -14.28 11.30 9.65
C MET A 83 -13.72 12.68 10.05
N THR A 84 -14.53 13.53 10.70
CA THR A 84 -14.19 14.94 10.88
C THR A 84 -13.58 15.28 12.22
N ASN A 85 -12.79 16.35 12.22
CA ASN A 85 -12.38 17.07 13.42
C ASN A 85 -13.50 18.03 13.88
N PRO A 86 -13.34 18.71 15.05
CA PRO A 86 -14.33 19.65 15.55
C PRO A 86 -14.68 20.81 14.61
N TYR A 87 -13.85 21.10 13.59
CA TYR A 87 -14.10 22.12 12.59
C TYR A 87 -14.92 21.62 11.39
N GLY A 88 -15.44 20.38 11.43
CA GLY A 88 -16.26 19.82 10.35
C GLY A 88 -15.48 19.52 9.06
N THR A 89 -14.18 19.29 9.19
CA THR A 89 -13.28 18.94 8.08
C THR A 89 -12.56 17.63 8.38
N LEU A 90 -12.06 16.94 7.36
CA LEU A 90 -11.36 15.67 7.49
C LEU A 90 -10.29 15.73 8.59
N HIS A 91 -10.41 14.86 9.58
CA HIS A 91 -9.47 14.76 10.69
C HIS A 91 -8.10 14.31 10.17
N GLY A 92 -7.01 14.93 10.65
CA GLY A 92 -5.65 14.56 10.23
C GLY A 92 -5.31 13.08 10.45
N ALA A 93 -5.69 12.52 11.60
CA ALA A 93 -5.58 11.07 11.84
C ALA A 93 -6.41 10.21 10.86
N CYS A 94 -7.59 10.68 10.43
CA CYS A 94 -8.38 9.98 9.41
C CYS A 94 -7.68 10.05 8.05
N ALA A 95 -7.11 11.21 7.69
CA ALA A 95 -6.27 11.32 6.50
C ALA A 95 -5.08 10.35 6.54
N ALA A 96 -4.37 10.23 7.67
CA ALA A 96 -3.28 9.27 7.81
C ALA A 96 -3.74 7.81 7.63
N TYR A 97 -4.92 7.46 8.14
CA TYR A 97 -5.54 6.15 7.89
C TYR A 97 -5.85 5.91 6.40
N LEU A 98 -6.36 6.94 5.70
CA LEU A 98 -6.60 6.86 4.25
C LEU A 98 -5.28 6.71 3.47
N VAL A 99 -4.23 7.47 3.84
CA VAL A 99 -2.87 7.31 3.28
C VAL A 99 -2.40 5.87 3.44
N ASP A 100 -2.52 5.31 4.65
CA ASP A 100 -2.07 3.94 4.95
C ASP A 100 -2.64 2.90 3.99
N LEU A 101 -3.96 2.86 3.87
CA LEU A 101 -4.65 1.88 3.03
C LEU A 101 -4.42 2.17 1.55
N CYS A 102 -4.63 3.42 1.10
CA CYS A 102 -4.58 3.76 -0.34
C CYS A 102 -3.18 3.59 -0.93
N THR A 103 -2.12 3.82 -0.16
CA THR A 103 -0.75 3.57 -0.61
C THR A 103 -0.34 2.10 -0.54
N SER A 104 -1.00 1.30 0.31
CA SER A 104 -0.79 -0.16 0.38
C SER A 104 -1.37 -0.89 -0.84
N VAL A 105 -2.51 -0.42 -1.37
CA VAL A 105 -3.16 -1.02 -2.55
C VAL A 105 -2.20 -1.17 -3.76
N PRO A 106 -1.52 -0.12 -4.26
CA PRO A 106 -0.62 -0.26 -5.40
C PRO A 106 0.65 -1.05 -5.08
N LEU A 107 1.13 -1.03 -3.83
CA LEU A 107 2.27 -1.85 -3.39
C LEU A 107 1.95 -3.35 -3.46
N VAL A 108 0.78 -3.74 -2.95
CA VAL A 108 0.30 -5.13 -3.00
C VAL A 108 0.05 -5.56 -4.45
N ALA A 109 -0.58 -4.70 -5.25
CA ALA A 109 -0.85 -4.97 -6.66
C ALA A 109 0.45 -5.23 -7.45
N LEU A 110 1.43 -4.34 -7.32
CA LEU A 110 2.74 -4.51 -7.95
C LEU A 110 3.47 -5.73 -7.42
N GLY A 111 3.40 -5.99 -6.11
CA GLY A 111 4.00 -7.16 -5.48
C GLY A 111 3.48 -8.46 -6.07
N ILE A 112 2.16 -8.63 -6.12
CA ILE A 112 1.51 -9.82 -6.70
C ILE A 112 1.96 -10.02 -8.16
N ALA A 113 1.91 -8.97 -8.97
CA ALA A 113 2.26 -9.04 -10.38
C ALA A 113 3.76 -9.32 -10.65
N THR A 114 4.63 -9.03 -9.69
CA THR A 114 6.09 -9.22 -9.81
C THR A 114 6.62 -10.38 -8.97
N GLY A 115 5.75 -11.09 -8.26
CA GLY A 115 6.14 -12.19 -7.35
C GLY A 115 6.90 -11.70 -6.11
N ILE A 116 6.78 -10.42 -5.76
CA ILE A 116 7.38 -9.81 -4.58
C ILE A 116 6.31 -9.63 -3.50
N ASP A 117 6.65 -9.81 -2.23
CA ASP A 117 5.75 -9.47 -1.15
C ASP A 117 5.66 -7.95 -1.00
N GLY A 118 4.58 -7.36 -1.52
CA GLY A 118 4.24 -5.94 -1.38
C GLY A 118 3.47 -5.59 -0.10
N SER A 119 3.34 -6.54 0.83
CA SER A 119 2.74 -6.30 2.15
C SER A 119 3.80 -5.83 3.16
N GLY A 120 3.33 -5.23 4.25
CA GLY A 120 4.21 -4.77 5.33
C GLY A 120 3.49 -3.91 6.34
N MET A 121 4.22 -3.54 7.39
CA MET A 121 3.78 -2.62 8.42
C MET A 121 4.25 -1.22 8.10
N SER A 122 3.46 -0.22 8.46
CA SER A 122 3.79 1.18 8.25
C SER A 122 5.00 1.57 9.11
N GLN A 123 6.04 2.08 8.45
CA GLN A 123 7.31 2.45 9.10
C GLN A 123 7.37 3.96 9.34
N SER A 124 7.07 4.76 8.31
CA SER A 124 6.96 6.21 8.42
C SER A 124 6.02 6.79 7.37
N MET A 125 5.36 7.89 7.70
CA MET A 125 4.59 8.69 6.75
C MET A 125 5.00 10.16 6.89
N ASP A 126 5.21 10.82 5.76
CA ASP A 126 5.30 12.27 5.67
C ASP A 126 4.03 12.75 4.98
N ILE A 127 3.24 13.60 5.65
CA ILE A 127 1.92 14.04 5.19
C ILE A 127 1.87 15.57 5.24
N ILE A 128 1.56 16.18 4.10
CA ILE A 128 1.38 17.62 3.96
C ILE A 128 -0.11 17.92 3.74
N TYR A 129 -0.67 18.77 4.59
CA TYR A 129 -2.06 19.22 4.51
C TYR A 129 -2.11 20.57 3.80
N HIS A 130 -2.46 20.56 2.52
CA HIS A 130 -2.50 21.75 1.67
C HIS A 130 -3.78 22.55 1.86
N SER A 131 -4.92 21.88 2.03
CA SER A 131 -6.19 22.55 2.31
C SER A 131 -7.23 21.62 2.94
N ALA A 132 -8.21 22.24 3.60
CA ALA A 132 -9.27 21.51 4.29
C ALA A 132 -10.23 20.79 3.33
N ALA A 133 -10.67 19.60 3.74
CA ALA A 133 -11.71 18.82 3.09
C ALA A 133 -12.97 18.80 3.97
N PRO A 134 -13.99 19.64 3.72
CA PRO A 134 -15.20 19.67 4.54
C PRO A 134 -16.04 18.39 4.37
N VAL A 135 -16.97 18.14 5.30
CA VAL A 135 -18.02 17.12 5.13
C VAL A 135 -18.68 17.23 3.75
N GLY A 136 -18.94 16.09 3.10
CA GLY A 136 -19.49 16.00 1.76
C GLY A 136 -18.47 16.20 0.64
N CYS A 137 -17.21 16.56 0.96
CA CYS A 137 -16.14 16.59 -0.04
C CYS A 137 -15.87 15.18 -0.55
N ARG A 138 -16.04 14.97 -1.86
CA ARG A 138 -15.62 13.73 -2.52
C ARG A 138 -14.13 13.78 -2.80
N LEU A 139 -13.38 12.94 -2.10
CA LEU A 139 -11.94 12.78 -2.29
C LEU A 139 -11.67 11.84 -3.47
N ARG A 140 -10.68 12.21 -4.27
CA ARG A 140 -10.03 11.34 -5.25
C ARG A 140 -8.58 11.15 -4.80
N ILE A 141 -8.25 9.94 -4.38
CA ILE A 141 -6.95 9.58 -3.82
C ILE A 141 -6.17 8.81 -4.88
N GLU A 142 -5.11 9.40 -5.39
CA GLU A 142 -4.24 8.77 -6.38
C GLU A 142 -2.94 8.34 -5.71
N ALA A 143 -2.64 7.05 -5.73
CA ALA A 143 -1.45 6.47 -5.11
C ALA A 143 -0.59 5.74 -6.13
N THR A 144 0.73 5.89 -6.01
CA THR A 144 1.72 5.22 -6.86
C THR A 144 2.86 4.64 -6.05
N THR A 145 3.35 3.47 -6.42
CA THR A 145 4.57 2.89 -5.82
C THR A 145 5.80 3.70 -6.17
N LEU A 146 6.71 3.90 -5.22
CA LEU A 146 8.02 4.51 -5.44
C LEU A 146 9.12 3.44 -5.50
N THR A 147 9.13 2.54 -4.53
CA THR A 147 10.09 1.43 -4.44
C THR A 147 9.38 0.19 -3.90
N ILE A 148 9.74 -0.98 -4.43
CA ILE A 148 9.24 -2.27 -3.96
C ILE A 148 10.39 -3.28 -3.89
N GLY A 149 10.31 -4.20 -2.94
CA GLY A 149 11.29 -5.27 -2.73
C GLY A 149 12.23 -5.03 -1.54
N GLY A 150 12.97 -6.07 -1.19
CA GLY A 150 13.79 -6.06 0.02
C GLY A 150 12.94 -5.99 1.29
N ARG A 151 13.40 -5.21 2.28
CA ARG A 151 12.70 -5.01 3.56
C ARG A 151 11.86 -3.75 3.62
N ILE A 152 12.21 -2.73 2.85
CA ILE A 152 11.56 -1.42 2.90
C ILE A 152 11.01 -1.12 1.51
N MET A 153 9.74 -0.74 1.47
CA MET A 153 9.03 -0.31 0.28
C MET A 153 8.41 1.06 0.53
N ALA A 154 8.18 1.82 -0.53
CA ALA A 154 7.62 3.14 -0.42
C ALA A 154 6.58 3.39 -1.51
N ALA A 155 5.59 4.21 -1.16
CA ALA A 155 4.59 4.73 -2.08
C ALA A 155 4.31 6.19 -1.75
N ARG A 156 3.69 6.89 -2.68
CA ARG A 156 3.17 8.24 -2.49
C ARG A 156 1.69 8.28 -2.82
N CYS A 157 0.98 9.25 -2.27
CA CYS A 157 -0.37 9.55 -2.72
C CYS A 157 -0.68 11.05 -2.66
N GLU A 158 -1.67 11.44 -3.45
CA GLU A 158 -2.28 12.76 -3.43
C GLU A 158 -3.80 12.59 -3.27
N MET A 159 -4.39 13.36 -2.37
CA MET A 159 -5.83 13.46 -2.20
C MET A 159 -6.31 14.77 -2.80
N LEU A 160 -7.14 14.67 -3.83
CA LEU A 160 -7.71 15.80 -4.54
C LEU A 160 -9.20 15.91 -4.23
N ASN A 161 -9.73 17.12 -4.26
CA ASN A 161 -11.17 17.32 -4.32
C ASN A 161 -11.66 16.94 -5.73
N LYS A 162 -12.47 15.88 -5.83
CA LYS A 162 -12.94 15.36 -7.13
C LYS A 162 -13.67 16.42 -7.96
N LYS A 163 -14.39 17.36 -7.32
CA LYS A 163 -15.21 18.35 -8.02
C LYS A 163 -14.38 19.41 -8.76
N ASN A 164 -13.27 19.85 -8.18
CA ASN A 164 -12.51 21.00 -8.71
C ASN A 164 -11.02 20.72 -8.92
N GLY A 165 -10.56 19.50 -8.64
CA GLY A 165 -9.15 19.10 -8.80
C GLY A 165 -8.19 19.74 -7.80
N LYS A 166 -8.68 20.45 -6.77
CA LYS A 166 -7.80 21.09 -5.78
C LYS A 166 -7.05 20.03 -4.98
N LEU A 167 -5.73 20.18 -4.87
CA LEU A 167 -4.91 19.36 -3.98
C LEU A 167 -5.23 19.66 -2.52
N LEU A 168 -5.62 18.63 -1.77
CA LEU A 168 -5.99 18.71 -0.37
C LEU A 168 -4.85 18.22 0.52
N ILE A 169 -4.32 17.05 0.21
CA ILE A 169 -3.27 16.36 0.98
C ILE A 169 -2.30 15.69 0.01
N SER A 170 -1.01 15.72 0.31
CA SER A 170 -0.01 14.88 -0.34
C SER A 170 0.78 14.10 0.70
N ALA A 171 1.20 12.88 0.40
CA ALA A 171 1.94 12.07 1.34
C ALA A 171 2.95 11.14 0.67
N THR A 172 4.02 10.83 1.41
CA THR A 172 4.87 9.66 1.17
C THR A 172 4.73 8.70 2.35
N HIS A 173 4.75 7.40 2.06
CA HIS A 173 4.57 6.34 3.05
C HIS A 173 5.59 5.24 2.79
N THR A 174 6.40 4.94 3.81
CA THR A 174 7.31 3.80 3.82
C THR A 174 6.73 2.68 4.67
N LYS A 175 6.88 1.45 4.19
CA LYS A 175 6.45 0.23 4.87
C LYS A 175 7.64 -0.72 5.02
N ILE A 176 7.67 -1.44 6.13
CA ILE A 176 8.66 -2.46 6.42
C ILE A 176 8.03 -3.85 6.40
N ASN A 177 8.64 -4.75 5.65
CA ASN A 177 8.40 -6.18 5.74
C ASN A 177 9.57 -6.82 6.52
N PRO A 178 9.40 -7.16 7.81
CA PRO A 178 10.50 -7.70 8.62
C PRO A 178 10.99 -9.06 8.10
N TYR A 179 10.14 -9.78 7.36
CA TYR A 179 10.43 -11.07 6.74
C TYR A 179 10.96 -10.95 5.30
N GLY A 180 10.96 -9.73 4.74
CA GLY A 180 11.54 -9.45 3.43
C GLY A 180 13.01 -9.86 3.40
N SER A 181 13.40 -10.69 2.43
CA SER A 181 14.79 -11.06 2.27
C SER A 181 15.57 -9.85 1.73
N SER A 182 16.70 -9.52 2.37
CA SER A 182 17.72 -8.73 1.67
C SER A 182 18.14 -9.52 0.43
N ASN A 183 18.24 -8.82 -0.70
CA ASN A 183 18.58 -9.33 -2.04
C ASN A 183 19.50 -10.57 -1.97
N PRO A 184 19.13 -11.73 -2.57
CA PRO A 184 19.92 -12.96 -2.51
C PRO A 184 21.39 -12.77 -2.94
N LYS A 185 21.64 -11.83 -3.85
CA LYS A 185 23.00 -11.45 -4.28
C LYS A 185 23.83 -10.81 -3.16
N ILE A 186 23.21 -10.00 -2.31
CA ILE A 186 23.86 -9.34 -1.15
C ILE A 186 24.08 -10.36 -0.01
N LYS A 187 23.14 -11.30 0.19
CA LYS A 187 23.32 -12.41 1.15
C LYS A 187 24.52 -13.28 0.78
N LYS A 188 24.64 -13.70 -0.48
CA LYS A 188 25.79 -14.52 -0.93
C LYS A 188 27.14 -13.83 -0.79
N ALA A 189 27.20 -12.50 -0.94
CA ALA A 189 28.44 -11.75 -0.72
C ALA A 189 28.82 -11.71 0.77
N GLY A 190 27.86 -11.37 1.64
CA GLY A 190 28.11 -11.30 3.09
C GLY A 190 28.36 -12.65 3.77
N ASP A 191 27.82 -13.75 3.22
CA ASP A 191 28.09 -15.10 3.73
C ASP A 191 29.52 -15.56 3.36
N LYS A 192 30.01 -15.20 2.16
CA LYS A 192 31.40 -15.45 1.75
C LYS A 192 32.41 -14.67 2.59
N ASP A 193 32.15 -13.40 2.87
CA ASP A 193 33.05 -12.57 3.70
C ASP A 193 33.18 -13.12 5.13
N LYS A 194 32.10 -13.69 5.67
CA LYS A 194 32.09 -14.34 6.99
C LYS A 194 32.80 -15.68 7.01
N GLU A 195 32.70 -16.47 5.94
CA GLU A 195 33.47 -17.72 5.80
C GLU A 195 34.97 -17.42 5.69
N GLU A 196 35.38 -16.45 4.87
CA GLU A 196 36.79 -16.03 4.76
C GLU A 196 37.36 -15.51 6.09
N GLN A 197 36.58 -14.74 6.87
CA GLN A 197 37.02 -14.25 8.17
C GLN A 197 37.21 -15.40 9.17
N LYS A 198 36.30 -16.39 9.17
CA LYS A 198 36.43 -17.58 10.04
C LYS A 198 37.60 -18.47 9.65
N GLU A 199 37.91 -18.61 8.37
CA GLU A 199 39.09 -19.35 7.91
C GLU A 199 40.39 -18.63 8.29
N LYS A 200 40.44 -17.30 8.16
CA LYS A 200 41.59 -16.48 8.57
C LYS A 200 41.83 -16.49 10.09
N GLU A 201 40.78 -16.62 10.90
CA GLU A 201 40.91 -16.78 12.35
C GLU A 201 41.37 -18.19 12.76
N LYS A 202 40.87 -19.24 12.09
CA LYS A 202 41.33 -20.62 12.32
C LYS A 202 42.78 -20.86 11.93
N ALA A 203 43.27 -20.18 10.90
CA ALA A 203 44.66 -20.28 10.46
C ALA A 203 45.67 -19.54 11.37
N LYS A 204 45.19 -18.82 12.39
CA LYS A 204 46.02 -18.11 13.38
C LYS A 204 46.12 -18.83 14.73
N LEU A 205 45.49 -20.00 14.87
CA LEU A 205 45.59 -20.88 16.04
C LEU A 205 46.49 -22.08 15.70
#